data_AF-A0A6G0Z2I7-F1
#
_entry.id   AF-A0A6G0Z2I7-F1
#
_cell.length_a   1.000
_cell.length_b   1.000
_cell.length_c   1.000
_cell.angle_alpha   90.00
_cell.angle_beta   90.00
_cell.angle_gamma   90.00
#
_symmetry.space_group_name_H-M   'P 1'
#
loop_
_entity.id
_entity.type
_entity.pdbx_description
1 polymer ?
#
loop_
_entity_poly.entity_id
_entity_poly.type
_entity_poly.pdbx_seq_one_letter_code
_entity_poly.pdbx_strand_id
1 'polypeptide(L)'
;SKRQRRETQNLHDYVVFGTTGAENEVVDSNTTAEIYWRRVAYIPVIDSIVRNLKHRFSKESLLMSCSVECFIKMDFVESSYFINHYKNNITFLNNIFFLINYKFMDVLMIDIHALKSEMTVARNCMITIKPDFDINDISKVIEKYIYPNLYKLLQVAISIPISSATCERSFSSMRRIKNWIRTSMLQDRFSNLAVLNIERDIVNPLNNEDILNVYCTKDRKFL
;
A
#
# COMPACT_ATOMS: atom_id res chain seq x y z
N SER A 1 -42.00 -43.50 -17.01
CA SER A 1 -41.56 -42.21 -17.60
C SER A 1 -40.57 -41.56 -16.64
N LYS A 2 -39.26 -41.61 -16.93
CA LYS A 2 -38.19 -41.00 -16.11
C LYS A 2 -37.85 -39.63 -16.70
N ARG A 3 -37.94 -38.58 -15.88
CA ARG A 3 -37.69 -37.18 -16.27
C ARG A 3 -36.21 -36.98 -16.60
N GLN A 4 -35.87 -36.70 -17.86
CA GLN A 4 -34.52 -36.27 -18.25
C GLN A 4 -34.28 -34.84 -17.74
N ARG A 5 -33.22 -34.63 -16.97
CA ARG A 5 -32.74 -33.30 -16.59
C ARG A 5 -32.00 -32.69 -17.78
N ARG A 6 -32.37 -31.45 -18.16
CA ARG A 6 -31.58 -30.61 -19.06
C ARG A 6 -30.73 -29.68 -18.21
N GLU A 7 -29.45 -29.56 -18.56
CA GLU A 7 -28.54 -28.58 -17.94
C GLU A 7 -28.80 -27.18 -18.48
N THR A 8 -28.54 -26.18 -17.64
CA THR A 8 -28.73 -24.75 -17.94
C THR A 8 -27.55 -24.18 -18.71
N GLN A 9 -27.82 -23.41 -19.77
CA GLN A 9 -26.81 -22.96 -20.75
C GLN A 9 -25.87 -21.83 -20.28
N ASN A 10 -25.89 -21.40 -19.02
CA ASN A 10 -25.14 -20.22 -18.56
C ASN A 10 -24.18 -20.55 -17.39
N LEU A 11 -23.16 -21.37 -17.63
CA LEU A 11 -21.97 -21.45 -16.76
C LEU A 11 -20.71 -21.20 -17.60
N HIS A 12 -20.42 -19.92 -17.88
CA HIS A 12 -19.17 -19.54 -18.54
C HIS A 12 -18.12 -18.94 -17.58
N ASP A 13 -18.49 -18.52 -16.37
CA ASP A 13 -17.55 -17.82 -15.47
C ASP A 13 -17.57 -18.33 -14.02
N TYR A 14 -17.29 -19.62 -13.80
CA TYR A 14 -16.87 -20.07 -12.47
C TYR A 14 -15.69 -21.03 -12.57
N VAL A 15 -14.70 -20.84 -11.68
CA VAL A 15 -13.60 -21.80 -11.50
C VAL A 15 -14.00 -22.77 -10.40
N VAL A 16 -14.22 -24.02 -10.79
CA VAL A 16 -14.48 -25.16 -9.90
C VAL A 16 -13.21 -25.54 -9.16
N PHE A 17 -13.22 -25.51 -7.83
CA PHE A 17 -12.15 -26.07 -6.98
C PHE A 17 -12.45 -27.48 -6.44
N GLY A 18 -13.41 -28.19 -7.04
CA GLY A 18 -13.72 -29.58 -6.67
C GLY A 18 -13.89 -30.43 -7.92
N THR A 19 -12.92 -31.28 -8.22
CA THR A 19 -13.10 -32.33 -9.21
C THR A 19 -14.03 -33.39 -8.62
N THR A 20 -15.29 -33.41 -9.07
CA THR A 20 -16.17 -34.56 -8.86
C THR A 20 -15.58 -35.74 -9.63
N GLY A 21 -15.29 -36.81 -8.89
CA GLY A 21 -14.43 -37.90 -9.30
C GLY A 21 -14.75 -38.52 -10.65
N ALA A 22 -13.72 -38.60 -11.49
CA ALA A 22 -13.44 -39.69 -12.42
C ALA A 22 -12.11 -39.43 -13.15
N GLU A 23 -11.03 -39.20 -12.41
CA GLU A 23 -9.68 -39.41 -12.96
C GLU A 23 -8.90 -40.21 -11.93
N ASN A 24 -8.58 -41.45 -12.30
CA ASN A 24 -7.62 -42.28 -11.58
C ASN A 24 -6.23 -41.66 -11.79
N GLU A 25 -5.95 -40.55 -11.12
CA GLU A 25 -4.58 -40.32 -10.69
C GLU A 25 -4.28 -41.42 -9.67
N VAL A 26 -3.25 -42.20 -9.94
CA VAL A 26 -2.68 -43.15 -8.99
C VAL A 26 -2.27 -42.33 -7.77
N VAL A 27 -3.18 -42.23 -6.80
CA VAL A 27 -2.91 -41.73 -5.47
C VAL A 27 -1.94 -42.74 -4.89
N ASP A 28 -0.65 -42.40 -4.92
CA ASP A 28 0.33 -43.03 -4.05
C ASP A 28 -0.31 -43.13 -2.67
N SER A 29 -0.48 -44.36 -2.21
CA SER A 29 -1.18 -44.76 -0.99
C SER A 29 -0.50 -44.30 0.30
N ASN A 30 0.31 -43.24 0.21
CA ASN A 30 1.09 -42.61 1.28
C ASN A 30 0.89 -41.08 1.32
N THR A 31 -0.23 -40.52 0.86
CA THR A 31 -0.52 -39.09 1.09
C THR A 31 -1.09 -38.86 2.48
N THR A 32 -0.21 -38.88 3.49
CA THR A 32 -0.52 -38.40 4.84
C THR A 32 -1.04 -36.95 4.75
N ALA A 33 -1.95 -36.55 5.64
CA ALA A 33 -2.45 -35.16 5.72
C ALA A 33 -1.30 -34.13 5.69
N GLU A 34 -0.16 -34.49 6.26
CA GLU A 34 1.10 -33.74 6.21
C GLU A 34 1.59 -33.42 4.78
N ILE A 35 1.57 -34.37 3.86
CA ILE A 35 2.04 -34.17 2.47
C ILE A 35 1.07 -33.28 1.70
N TYR A 36 -0.24 -33.38 1.98
CA TYR A 36 -1.25 -32.49 1.42
C TYR A 36 -1.06 -31.04 1.88
N TRP A 37 -0.99 -30.81 3.20
CA TRP A 37 -0.79 -29.46 3.76
C TRP A 37 0.54 -28.85 3.33
N ARG A 38 1.59 -29.67 3.20
CA ARG A 38 2.90 -29.24 2.71
C ARG A 38 2.83 -28.75 1.26
N ARG A 39 2.19 -29.50 0.36
CA ARG A 39 2.11 -29.14 -1.08
C ARG A 39 1.11 -28.05 -1.39
N VAL A 40 -0.06 -28.05 -0.74
CA VAL A 40 -1.19 -27.18 -1.12
C VAL A 40 -1.19 -25.84 -0.37
N ALA A 41 -0.75 -25.83 0.89
CA ALA A 41 -0.77 -24.61 1.71
C ALA A 41 0.63 -24.07 1.95
N TYR A 42 1.55 -24.89 2.45
CA TYR A 42 2.83 -24.40 2.95
C TYR A 42 3.75 -23.90 1.83
N ILE A 43 4.02 -24.73 0.81
CA ILE A 43 4.91 -24.37 -0.30
C ILE A 43 4.40 -23.12 -1.06
N PRO A 44 3.11 -23.01 -1.45
CA PRO A 44 2.60 -21.83 -2.13
C PRO A 44 2.70 -20.54 -1.30
N VAL A 45 2.51 -20.62 0.02
CA VAL A 45 2.69 -19.48 0.92
C VAL A 45 4.16 -19.06 0.96
N ILE A 46 5.09 -20.00 1.11
CA ILE A 46 6.53 -19.71 1.11
C ILE A 46 6.97 -19.15 -0.24
N ASP A 47 6.54 -19.74 -1.36
CA ASP A 47 6.86 -19.24 -2.69
C ASP A 47 6.28 -17.85 -2.92
N SER A 48 5.06 -17.57 -2.43
CA SER A 48 4.50 -16.23 -2.47
C SER A 48 5.33 -15.24 -1.64
N ILE A 49 5.79 -15.62 -0.45
CA ILE A 49 6.66 -14.77 0.37
C ILE A 49 7.98 -14.51 -0.35
N VAL A 50 8.64 -15.55 -0.87
CA VAL A 50 9.91 -15.43 -1.60
C VAL A 50 9.75 -14.57 -2.84
N ARG A 51 8.68 -14.77 -3.61
CA ARG A 51 8.37 -13.95 -4.79
C ARG A 51 8.14 -12.49 -4.42
N ASN A 52 7.37 -12.22 -3.38
CA ASN A 52 7.11 -10.86 -2.91
C ASN A 52 8.38 -10.19 -2.36
N LEU A 53 9.26 -10.93 -1.69
CA LEU A 53 10.55 -10.42 -1.24
C LEU A 53 11.47 -10.11 -2.42
N LYS A 54 11.56 -11.01 -3.41
CA LYS A 54 12.33 -10.77 -4.64
C LYS A 54 11.80 -9.57 -5.43
N HIS A 55 10.48 -9.39 -5.47
CA HIS A 55 9.86 -8.21 -6.08
C HIS A 55 10.14 -6.93 -5.28
N ARG A 56 10.07 -7.00 -3.93
CA ARG A 56 10.32 -5.87 -3.03
C ARG A 56 11.77 -5.41 -3.01
N PHE A 57 12.73 -6.33 -3.17
CA PHE A 57 14.17 -6.06 -3.21
C PHE A 57 14.74 -6.29 -4.61
N SER A 58 13.98 -5.90 -5.63
CA SER A 58 14.44 -5.95 -7.00
C SER A 58 15.53 -4.90 -7.24
N LYS A 59 16.24 -5.03 -8.36
CA LYS A 59 17.24 -4.03 -8.76
C LYS A 59 16.61 -2.65 -8.97
N GLU A 60 15.36 -2.61 -9.45
CA GLU A 60 14.61 -1.39 -9.69
C GLU A 60 14.20 -0.69 -8.39
N SER A 61 13.73 -1.44 -7.39
CA SER A 61 13.39 -0.88 -6.08
C SER A 61 14.62 -0.35 -5.35
N LEU A 62 15.77 -1.02 -5.50
CA LEU A 62 17.04 -0.55 -4.94
C LEU A 62 17.49 0.74 -5.61
N LEU A 63 17.44 0.79 -6.95
CA LEU A 63 17.75 1.99 -7.72
C LEU A 63 16.84 3.17 -7.33
N MET A 64 15.54 2.92 -7.16
CA MET A 64 14.59 3.92 -6.66
C MET A 64 14.99 4.43 -5.27
N SER A 65 15.33 3.52 -4.36
CA SER A 65 15.77 3.88 -3.00
C SER A 65 17.03 4.73 -3.00
N CYS A 66 18.04 4.35 -3.78
CA CYS A 66 19.27 5.14 -3.93
C CYS A 66 18.98 6.52 -4.52
N SER A 67 18.14 6.61 -5.55
CA SER A 67 17.77 7.89 -6.15
C SER A 67 16.97 8.79 -5.21
N VAL A 68 16.13 8.24 -4.33
CA VAL A 68 15.44 9.00 -3.27
C VAL A 68 16.43 9.49 -2.22
N GLU A 69 17.41 8.68 -1.84
CA GLU A 69 18.47 9.12 -0.91
C GLU A 69 19.29 10.27 -1.49
N CYS A 70 19.71 10.15 -2.76
CA CYS A 70 20.40 11.22 -3.47
C CYS A 70 19.52 12.47 -3.61
N PHE A 71 18.20 12.30 -3.77
CA PHE A 71 17.25 13.41 -3.78
C PHE A 71 17.18 14.15 -2.44
N ILE A 72 17.18 13.43 -1.32
CA ILE A 72 17.24 14.02 0.03
C ILE A 72 18.55 14.80 0.22
N LYS A 73 19.67 14.30 -0.32
CA LYS A 73 20.97 15.01 -0.39
C LYS A 73 21.00 16.16 -1.41
N MET A 74 19.84 16.51 -1.96
CA MET A 74 19.64 17.56 -2.96
C MET A 74 20.44 17.35 -4.25
N ASP A 75 20.76 16.11 -4.61
CA ASP A 75 21.49 15.79 -5.83
C ASP A 75 20.59 15.56 -7.02
N PHE A 76 20.55 16.52 -7.93
CA PHE A 76 19.73 16.42 -9.13
C PHE A 76 20.24 15.35 -10.12
N VAL A 77 21.55 15.13 -10.24
CA VAL A 77 22.11 14.24 -11.29
C VAL A 77 21.80 12.78 -10.93
N GLU A 78 22.07 12.40 -9.69
CA GLU A 78 21.87 11.02 -9.21
C GLU A 78 20.40 10.71 -8.88
N SER A 79 19.57 11.72 -8.58
CA SER A 79 18.12 11.53 -8.37
C SER A 79 17.28 11.53 -9.65
N SER A 80 17.91 11.65 -10.83
CA SER A 80 17.21 11.72 -12.11
C SER A 80 16.25 10.55 -12.37
N TYR A 81 16.56 9.35 -11.89
CA TYR A 81 15.67 8.19 -11.99
C TYR A 81 14.36 8.39 -11.22
N PHE A 82 14.43 8.91 -9.99
CA PHE A 82 13.25 9.23 -9.17
C PHE A 82 12.42 10.36 -9.79
N ILE A 83 13.07 11.45 -10.21
CA ILE A 83 12.41 12.60 -10.84
C ILE A 83 11.68 12.18 -12.12
N ASN A 84 12.34 11.40 -12.99
CA ASN A 84 11.75 10.93 -14.24
C ASN A 84 10.63 9.90 -14.01
N HIS A 85 10.77 9.03 -13.01
CA HIS A 85 9.73 8.06 -12.67
C HIS A 85 8.43 8.77 -12.29
N TYR A 86 8.50 9.77 -11.40
CA TYR A 86 7.32 10.55 -11.03
C TYR A 86 6.84 11.43 -12.18
N LYS A 87 7.71 12.05 -12.97
CA LYS A 87 7.32 12.79 -14.18
C LYS A 87 6.45 11.96 -15.13
N ASN A 88 6.88 10.74 -15.45
CA ASN A 88 6.22 9.89 -16.44
C ASN A 88 4.89 9.32 -15.91
N ASN A 89 4.84 8.95 -14.63
CA ASN A 89 3.59 8.53 -14.00
C ASN A 89 2.60 9.68 -13.89
N ILE A 90 3.09 10.89 -13.66
CA ILE A 90 2.28 12.11 -13.60
C ILE A 90 1.74 12.48 -14.98
N THR A 91 2.52 12.43 -16.06
CA THR A 91 2.00 12.69 -17.41
C THR A 91 0.96 11.66 -17.83
N PHE A 92 1.17 10.38 -17.48
CA PHE A 92 0.20 9.33 -17.74
C PHE A 92 -1.10 9.53 -16.95
N LEU A 93 -1.01 9.84 -15.66
CA LEU A 93 -2.17 10.13 -14.82
C LEU A 93 -2.85 11.44 -15.23
N ASN A 94 -2.11 12.48 -15.63
CA ASN A 94 -2.68 13.73 -16.12
C ASN A 94 -3.48 13.51 -17.42
N ASN A 95 -2.99 12.68 -18.34
CA ASN A 95 -3.72 12.33 -19.55
C ASN A 95 -5.03 11.60 -19.25
N ILE A 96 -5.07 10.77 -18.20
CA ILE A 96 -6.27 10.03 -17.77
C ILE A 96 -7.23 10.92 -16.96
N PHE A 97 -6.69 11.72 -16.04
CA PHE A 97 -7.45 12.47 -15.05
C PHE A 97 -7.93 13.84 -15.56
N PHE A 98 -7.38 14.33 -16.68
CA PHE A 98 -7.95 15.45 -17.45
C PHE A 98 -9.44 15.27 -17.74
N LEU A 99 -9.94 14.03 -17.81
CA LEU A 99 -11.35 13.74 -18.02
C LEU A 99 -12.23 13.87 -16.76
N ILE A 100 -11.71 13.84 -15.52
CA ILE A 100 -12.55 13.48 -14.36
C ILE A 100 -12.68 14.54 -13.27
N ASN A 101 -11.71 15.39 -12.91
CA ASN A 101 -11.94 16.55 -12.03
C ASN A 101 -10.64 17.32 -11.74
N TYR A 102 -10.71 18.66 -11.73
CA TYR A 102 -9.55 19.57 -11.75
C TYR A 102 -8.78 19.73 -10.44
N LYS A 103 -9.24 19.19 -9.30
CA LYS A 103 -8.68 19.56 -7.97
C LYS A 103 -7.41 18.79 -7.55
N PHE A 104 -7.10 17.67 -8.20
CA PHE A 104 -5.88 16.88 -7.90
C PHE A 104 -4.70 17.21 -8.83
N MET A 105 -4.92 18.02 -9.88
CA MET A 105 -3.91 18.36 -10.89
C MET A 105 -2.77 19.24 -10.35
N ASP A 106 -3.06 20.16 -9.41
CA ASP A 106 -2.07 21.12 -8.91
C ASP A 106 -0.98 20.50 -8.03
N VAL A 107 -1.21 19.30 -7.49
CA VAL A 107 -0.26 18.63 -6.58
C VAL A 107 0.92 18.02 -7.35
N LEU A 108 0.76 17.73 -8.64
CA LEU A 108 1.71 16.92 -9.40
C LEU A 108 2.37 17.63 -10.60
N MET A 109 1.90 18.81 -11.01
CA MET A 109 2.66 19.60 -12.00
C MET A 109 3.97 20.13 -11.39
N ILE A 110 5.07 19.44 -11.68
CA ILE A 110 6.43 19.80 -11.27
C ILE A 110 7.21 20.18 -12.53
N ASP A 111 7.73 21.41 -12.58
CA ASP A 111 8.68 21.80 -13.62
C ASP A 111 10.10 21.36 -13.25
N ILE A 112 10.75 20.62 -14.14
CA ILE A 112 12.09 20.05 -13.93
C ILE A 112 13.14 21.14 -13.96
N HIS A 113 12.96 22.17 -14.79
CA HIS A 113 13.91 23.27 -14.88
C HIS A 113 13.87 24.11 -13.60
N ALA A 114 12.67 24.47 -13.15
CA ALA A 114 12.47 25.10 -11.84
C ALA A 114 13.00 24.23 -10.69
N LEU A 115 12.66 22.94 -10.64
CA LEU A 115 13.15 22.00 -9.62
C LEU A 115 14.68 21.94 -9.56
N LYS A 116 15.35 21.87 -10.72
CA LYS A 116 16.82 21.86 -10.79
C LYS A 116 17.39 23.13 -10.17
N SER A 117 16.84 24.30 -10.51
CA SER A 117 17.29 25.57 -9.95
C SER A 117 17.04 25.66 -8.44
N GLU A 118 15.85 25.27 -7.98
CA GLU A 118 15.47 25.21 -6.56
C GLU A 118 16.42 24.30 -5.76
N MET A 119 16.70 23.09 -6.25
CA MET A 119 17.63 22.15 -5.62
C MET A 119 19.04 22.71 -5.52
N THR A 120 19.55 23.36 -6.57
CA THR A 120 20.91 23.94 -6.53
C THR A 120 21.04 25.07 -5.52
N VAL A 121 20.03 25.94 -5.43
CA VAL A 121 20.01 27.04 -4.46
C VAL A 121 19.87 26.48 -3.04
N ALA A 122 18.91 25.58 -2.82
CA ALA A 122 18.70 24.95 -1.53
C ALA A 122 19.95 24.19 -1.04
N ARG A 123 20.62 23.45 -1.93
CA ARG A 123 21.88 22.77 -1.63
C ARG A 123 22.97 23.74 -1.20
N ASN A 124 23.16 24.84 -1.92
CA ASN A 124 24.17 25.82 -1.58
C ASN A 124 23.89 26.45 -0.20
N CYS A 125 22.63 26.79 0.09
CA CYS A 125 22.23 27.28 1.41
C CYS A 125 22.51 26.24 2.51
N MET A 126 22.23 24.97 2.26
CA MET A 126 22.46 23.90 3.22
C MET A 126 23.92 23.63 3.51
N ILE A 127 24.75 23.50 2.48
CA ILE A 127 26.20 23.25 2.63
C ILE A 127 26.86 24.37 3.44
N THR A 128 26.36 25.61 3.30
CA THR A 128 26.87 26.76 4.05
C THR A 128 26.54 26.67 5.55
N ILE A 129 25.42 26.06 5.92
CA ILE A 129 24.97 25.91 7.31
C ILE A 129 25.60 24.66 7.95
N LYS A 130 25.53 23.51 7.26
CA LYS A 130 26.09 22.23 7.73
C LYS A 130 26.33 21.29 6.53
N PRO A 131 27.54 20.73 6.36
CA PRO A 131 27.84 19.84 5.24
C PRO A 131 27.12 18.48 5.34
N ASP A 132 26.75 18.06 6.55
CA ASP A 132 26.01 16.83 6.83
C ASP A 132 24.65 17.19 7.44
N PHE A 133 23.65 17.37 6.57
CA PHE A 133 22.31 17.84 6.95
C PHE A 133 21.31 16.69 7.00
N ASP A 134 20.49 16.67 8.06
CA ASP A 134 19.42 15.69 8.24
C ASP A 134 18.06 16.21 7.78
N ILE A 135 17.06 15.33 7.67
CA ILE A 135 15.67 15.68 7.33
C ILE A 135 15.11 16.79 8.23
N ASN A 136 15.51 16.83 9.50
CA ASN A 136 15.06 17.85 10.45
C ASN A 136 15.72 19.22 10.23
N ASP A 137 16.84 19.28 9.51
CA ASP A 137 17.46 20.53 9.09
C ASP A 137 16.86 20.99 7.76
N ILE A 138 16.49 20.05 6.88
CA ILE A 138 15.73 20.28 5.65
C ILE A 138 14.40 21.01 5.92
N SER A 139 13.67 20.60 6.94
CA SER A 139 12.38 21.21 7.28
C SER A 139 12.48 22.68 7.72
N LYS A 140 13.65 23.13 8.19
CA LYS A 140 13.87 24.51 8.66
C LYS A 140 14.18 25.49 7.52
N VAL A 141 14.74 24.99 6.42
CA VAL A 141 15.22 25.81 5.29
C VAL A 141 14.25 25.78 4.12
N ILE A 142 13.52 24.68 3.94
CA ILE A 142 12.59 24.54 2.82
C ILE A 142 11.22 25.08 3.21
N GLU A 143 10.96 26.31 2.80
CA GLU A 143 9.62 26.89 2.84
C GLU A 143 8.85 26.64 1.55
N LYS A 144 7.56 26.29 1.69
CA LYS A 144 6.66 26.01 0.56
C LYS A 144 6.56 27.14 -0.45
N TYR A 145 6.65 28.39 0.00
CA TYR A 145 6.53 29.57 -0.87
C TYR A 145 7.80 29.85 -1.69
N ILE A 146 8.97 29.46 -1.15
CA ILE A 146 10.27 29.71 -1.80
C ILE A 146 10.61 28.56 -2.75
N TYR A 147 10.31 27.33 -2.36
CA TYR A 147 10.66 26.13 -3.13
C TYR A 147 9.42 25.24 -3.39
N PRO A 148 8.46 25.70 -4.21
CA PRO A 148 7.18 25.02 -4.39
C PRO A 148 7.32 23.64 -5.04
N ASN A 149 8.27 23.46 -5.97
CA ASN A 149 8.46 22.19 -6.67
C ASN A 149 9.23 21.19 -5.80
N LEU A 150 10.30 21.66 -5.16
CA LEU A 150 11.10 20.86 -4.24
C LEU A 150 10.26 20.39 -3.04
N TYR A 151 9.43 21.28 -2.47
CA TYR A 151 8.58 20.94 -1.32
C TYR A 151 7.59 19.82 -1.64
N LYS A 152 6.91 19.89 -2.79
CA LYS A 152 5.97 18.85 -3.25
C LYS A 152 6.68 17.51 -3.41
N LEU A 153 7.83 17.51 -4.09
CA LEU A 153 8.55 16.28 -4.39
C LEU A 153 9.22 15.68 -3.14
N LEU A 154 9.65 16.52 -2.20
CA LEU A 154 10.15 16.10 -0.89
C LEU A 154 9.05 15.46 -0.04
N GLN A 155 7.83 16.00 -0.08
CA GLN A 155 6.67 15.38 0.58
C GLN A 155 6.41 13.97 0.03
N VAL A 156 6.51 13.80 -1.29
CA VAL A 156 6.42 12.48 -1.93
C VAL A 156 7.56 11.58 -1.47
N ALA A 157 8.81 12.05 -1.51
CA ALA A 157 9.98 11.28 -1.11
C ALA A 157 9.89 10.76 0.34
N ILE A 158 9.43 11.59 1.29
CA ILE A 158 9.24 11.22 2.70
C ILE A 158 8.03 10.29 2.88
N SER A 159 7.00 10.42 2.02
CA SER A 159 5.81 9.57 2.07
C SER A 159 6.06 8.15 1.54
N ILE A 160 7.09 7.95 0.71
CA ILE A 160 7.46 6.61 0.24
C ILE A 160 7.86 5.80 1.47
N PRO A 161 7.18 4.68 1.77
CA PRO A 161 7.48 3.87 2.93
C PRO A 161 8.81 3.14 2.70
N ILE A 162 9.92 3.79 3.06
CA ILE A 162 11.24 3.17 3.09
C ILE A 162 11.32 2.19 4.29
N SER A 163 10.52 2.41 5.35
CA SER A 163 10.51 1.57 6.55
C SER A 163 9.21 0.77 6.77
N SER A 164 9.31 -0.36 7.45
CA SER A 164 8.19 -1.23 7.87
C SER A 164 7.43 -0.73 9.09
N ALA A 165 7.76 0.45 9.63
CA ALA A 165 7.24 0.92 10.92
C ALA A 165 5.71 1.05 10.96
N THR A 166 5.09 1.45 9.85
CA THR A 166 3.61 1.53 9.72
C THR A 166 2.99 0.12 9.77
N CYS A 167 3.58 -0.85 9.08
CA CYS A 167 3.16 -2.24 9.13
C CYS A 167 3.32 -2.81 10.55
N GLU A 168 4.42 -2.54 11.23
CA GLU A 168 4.68 -3.00 12.61
C GLU A 168 3.65 -2.44 13.60
N ARG A 169 3.30 -1.14 13.50
CA ARG A 169 2.24 -0.53 14.30
C ARG A 169 0.89 -1.22 14.06
N SER A 170 0.56 -1.51 12.81
CA SER A 170 -0.66 -2.22 12.43
C SER A 170 -0.68 -3.65 12.96
N PHE A 171 0.40 -4.41 12.80
CA PHE A 171 0.51 -5.79 13.31
C PHE A 171 0.50 -5.85 14.84
N SER A 172 1.12 -4.90 15.52
CA SER A 172 1.07 -4.79 16.98
C SER A 172 -0.36 -4.52 17.47
N SER A 173 -1.07 -3.60 16.83
CA SER A 173 -2.48 -3.32 17.13
C SER A 173 -3.36 -4.54 16.87
N MET A 174 -3.14 -5.20 15.74
CA MET A 174 -3.83 -6.42 15.35
C MET A 174 -3.61 -7.56 16.34
N ARG A 175 -2.38 -7.72 16.86
CA ARG A 175 -2.05 -8.73 17.88
C ARG A 175 -2.69 -8.47 19.24
N ARG A 176 -2.93 -7.20 19.60
CA ARG A 176 -3.71 -6.85 20.81
C ARG A 176 -5.19 -7.21 20.67
N ILE A 177 -5.75 -7.05 19.47
CA ILE A 177 -7.16 -7.33 19.18
C ILE A 177 -7.40 -8.84 19.09
N LYS A 178 -6.57 -9.55 18.32
CA LYS A 178 -6.66 -11.00 18.12
C LYS A 178 -5.69 -11.70 19.05
N ASN A 179 -6.18 -12.00 20.25
CA ASN A 179 -5.48 -12.79 21.24
C ASN A 179 -6.05 -14.22 21.32
N TRP A 180 -5.36 -15.10 22.06
CA TRP A 180 -5.69 -16.53 22.14
C TRP A 180 -7.10 -16.83 22.70
N ILE A 181 -7.69 -15.89 23.46
CA ILE A 181 -9.03 -16.01 24.01
C ILE A 181 -10.10 -15.60 22.97
N ARG A 182 -9.75 -14.77 21.99
CA ARG A 182 -10.66 -14.22 20.96
C ARG A 182 -10.46 -14.89 19.60
N THR A 183 -10.37 -16.22 19.57
CA THR A 183 -10.12 -16.99 18.35
C THR A 183 -11.36 -17.13 17.44
N SER A 184 -12.57 -16.94 17.98
CA SER A 184 -13.84 -17.07 17.24
C SER A 184 -14.34 -15.79 16.55
N MET A 185 -13.52 -14.73 16.47
CA MET A 185 -13.94 -13.47 15.85
C MET A 185 -14.01 -13.58 14.32
N LEU A 186 -15.13 -13.12 13.73
CA LEU A 186 -15.29 -12.99 12.28
C LEU A 186 -14.31 -11.98 11.69
N GLN A 187 -13.86 -12.24 10.45
CA GLN A 187 -12.85 -11.43 9.77
C GLN A 187 -13.28 -9.97 9.58
N ASP A 188 -14.55 -9.72 9.25
CA ASP A 188 -15.09 -8.37 9.07
C ASP A 188 -15.04 -7.56 10.36
N ARG A 189 -15.47 -8.17 11.47
CA ARG A 189 -15.41 -7.55 12.79
C ARG A 189 -13.97 -7.24 13.20
N PHE A 190 -13.04 -8.15 12.92
CA PHE A 190 -11.63 -7.98 13.22
C PHE A 190 -11.01 -6.85 12.41
N SER A 191 -11.27 -6.79 11.10
CA SER A 191 -10.78 -5.73 10.21
C SER A 191 -11.28 -4.36 10.67
N ASN A 192 -12.58 -4.24 10.94
CA ASN A 192 -13.19 -2.99 11.43
C ASN A 192 -12.58 -2.55 12.77
N LEU A 193 -12.39 -3.49 13.71
CA LEU A 193 -11.80 -3.18 15.00
C LEU A 193 -10.31 -2.82 14.90
N ALA A 194 -9.58 -3.40 13.95
CA ALA A 194 -8.19 -3.05 13.67
C ALA A 194 -8.08 -1.61 13.18
N VAL A 195 -8.92 -1.20 12.23
CA VAL A 195 -8.98 0.18 11.74
C VAL A 195 -9.29 1.16 12.88
N LEU A 196 -10.30 0.87 13.70
CA LEU A 196 -10.66 1.71 14.85
C LEU A 196 -9.52 1.86 15.87
N ASN A 197 -8.73 0.80 16.09
CA ASN A 197 -7.59 0.86 17.02
C ASN A 197 -6.38 1.60 16.44
N ILE A 198 -6.14 1.49 15.14
CA ILE A 198 -5.04 2.20 14.46
C ILE A 198 -5.36 3.70 14.45
N GLU A 199 -6.59 4.05 14.06
CA GLU A 199 -7.09 5.44 13.97
C GLU A 199 -7.69 5.94 15.29
N ARG A 200 -7.10 5.52 16.42
CA ARG A 200 -7.59 5.90 17.76
C ARG A 200 -7.65 7.42 17.96
N ASP A 201 -6.78 8.18 17.31
CA ASP A 201 -6.72 9.64 17.46
C ASP A 201 -7.95 10.33 16.85
N ILE A 202 -8.55 9.71 15.83
CA ILE A 202 -9.80 10.14 15.19
C ILE A 202 -11.01 9.61 15.97
N VAL A 203 -10.90 8.41 16.54
CA VAL A 203 -12.01 7.75 17.24
C VAL A 203 -12.24 8.29 18.66
N ASN A 204 -11.18 8.60 19.42
CA ASN A 204 -11.28 9.09 20.79
C ASN A 204 -12.14 10.35 20.98
N PRO A 205 -12.11 11.36 20.07
CA PRO A 205 -12.98 12.53 20.21
C PRO A 205 -14.43 12.29 19.78
N LEU A 206 -14.78 11.11 19.24
CA LEU A 206 -16.17 10.83 18.86
C LEU A 206 -17.04 10.62 20.09
N ASN A 207 -18.18 11.30 20.13
CA ASN A 207 -19.14 11.15 21.22
C ASN A 207 -19.99 9.88 21.00
N ASN A 208 -20.10 9.05 22.04
CA ASN A 208 -20.85 7.80 21.97
C ASN A 208 -22.35 8.03 21.71
N GLU A 209 -22.89 9.16 22.18
CA GLU A 209 -24.30 9.51 21.96
C GLU A 209 -24.60 9.78 20.48
N ASP A 210 -23.69 10.45 19.77
CA ASP A 210 -23.83 10.72 18.34
C ASP A 210 -23.79 9.42 17.53
N ILE A 211 -22.91 8.49 17.91
CA ILE A 211 -22.83 7.16 17.29
C ILE A 211 -24.13 6.40 17.50
N LEU A 212 -24.69 6.45 18.72
CA LEU A 212 -25.95 5.79 19.05
C LEU A 212 -27.11 6.40 18.25
N ASN A 213 -27.19 7.72 18.13
CA ASN A 213 -28.23 8.40 17.36
C ASN A 213 -28.17 8.04 15.87
N VAL A 214 -26.97 7.97 15.28
CA VAL A 214 -26.77 7.52 13.89
C VAL A 214 -27.13 6.03 13.73
N TYR A 215 -26.87 5.21 14.75
CA TYR A 215 -27.27 3.80 14.72
C TYR A 215 -28.80 3.63 14.82
N CYS A 216 -29.47 4.42 15.67
CA CYS A 216 -30.92 4.40 15.86
C CYS A 216 -31.70 4.89 14.63
N THR A 217 -31.12 5.79 13.83
CA THR A 217 -31.74 6.30 12.60
C THR A 217 -31.63 5.35 11.41
N LYS A 218 -30.77 4.32 11.48
CA LYS A 218 -30.70 3.28 10.45
C LYS A 218 -31.81 2.24 10.67
N ASP A 219 -32.58 1.98 9.61
CA ASP A 219 -33.61 0.94 9.63
C ASP A 219 -33.01 -0.42 9.98
N ARG A 220 -33.49 -0.98 11.09
CA ARG A 220 -33.18 -2.35 11.50
C ARG A 220 -33.90 -3.31 10.58
N LYS A 221 -33.30 -3.65 9.44
CA LYS A 221 -33.61 -4.92 8.77
C LYS A 221 -33.00 -6.02 9.63
N PHE A 222 -33.81 -6.53 10.56
CA PHE A 222 -33.56 -7.83 11.18
C PHE A 222 -33.60 -8.86 10.04
N LEU A 223 -32.41 -9.30 9.61
CA LEU A 223 -32.22 -10.49 8.78
C LEU A 223 -32.18 -11.71 9.69
#